data_AF-A0A0S7ZE18-F1
#
_entry.id   AF-A0A0S7ZE18-F1
#
_cell.length_a   1.000
_cell.length_b   1.000
_cell.length_c   1.000
_cell.angle_alpha   90.00
_cell.angle_beta   90.00
_cell.angle_gamma   90.00
#
_symmetry.space_group_name_H-M   'P 1'
#
loop_
_entity.id
_entity.type
_entity.pdbx_description
1 polymer ?
#
loop_
_entity_poly.entity_id
_entity_poly.type
_entity_poly.pdbx_seq_one_letter_code
_entity_poly.pdbx_strand_id
1 'polypeptide(L)'
;MLWLLGALHLDSPEVVPLYVGDDVTDEDAFAALRDRGLGILVAETPRETHATLSLRDTDEVGRFLRMVSSWQTSQQSGEGTQR
;
A
#
# COMPACT_ATOMS: atom_id res chain seq x y z
N MET A 1 -12.28 -5.92 4.98
CA MET A 1 -11.13 -5.00 4.91
C MET A 1 -11.55 -3.53 4.80
N LEU A 2 -12.39 -3.10 3.84
CA LEU A 2 -12.76 -1.69 3.64
C LEU A 2 -13.41 -0.99 4.86
N TRP A 3 -14.06 -1.75 5.74
CA TRP A 3 -14.62 -1.25 7.01
C TRP A 3 -13.61 -0.42 7.83
N LEU A 4 -12.31 -0.79 7.80
CA LEU A 4 -11.29 -0.11 8.58
C LEU A 4 -11.11 1.36 8.15
N LEU A 5 -11.27 1.67 6.86
CA LEU A 5 -11.18 3.05 6.36
C LEU A 5 -12.29 3.93 6.96
N GLY A 6 -13.52 3.40 7.00
CA GLY A 6 -14.64 4.09 7.65
C GLY A 6 -14.41 4.27 9.15
N ALA A 7 -13.99 3.20 9.84
CA ALA A 7 -13.74 3.23 11.28
C ALA A 7 -12.63 4.22 11.68
N LEU A 8 -11.63 4.42 10.82
CA LEU A 8 -10.53 5.35 11.04
C LEU A 8 -10.77 6.75 10.48
N HIS A 9 -11.96 7.03 9.91
CA HIS A 9 -12.27 8.29 9.21
C HIS A 9 -11.31 8.60 8.04
N LEU A 10 -10.83 7.54 7.38
CA LEU A 10 -9.95 7.58 6.21
C LEU A 10 -10.69 7.30 4.90
N ASP A 11 -12.02 7.25 4.93
CA ASP A 11 -12.85 7.01 3.76
C ASP A 11 -12.98 8.28 2.89
N SER A 12 -11.88 8.68 2.27
CA SER A 12 -11.76 9.87 1.40
C SER A 12 -11.09 9.53 0.07
N PRO A 13 -11.38 10.26 -1.03
CA PRO A 13 -10.63 10.15 -2.29
C PRO A 13 -9.16 10.52 -2.18
N GLU A 14 -8.77 11.30 -1.16
CA GLU A 14 -7.38 11.70 -0.92
C GLU A 14 -6.54 10.58 -0.26
N VAL A 15 -7.20 9.53 0.22
CA VAL A 15 -6.55 8.37 0.84
C VAL A 15 -6.50 7.22 -0.15
N VAL A 16 -5.29 6.71 -0.40
CA VAL A 16 -5.08 5.50 -1.20
C VAL A 16 -4.79 4.33 -0.25
N PRO A 17 -5.74 3.40 -0.04
CA PRO A 17 -5.49 2.21 0.76
C PRO A 17 -4.45 1.29 0.11
N LEU A 18 -3.49 0.84 0.91
CA LEU A 18 -2.45 -0.12 0.51
C LEU A 18 -2.51 -1.32 1.44
N TYR A 19 -2.57 -2.52 0.87
CA TYR A 19 -2.61 -3.79 1.61
C TYR A 19 -1.49 -4.71 1.12
N VAL A 20 -0.78 -5.32 2.07
CA VAL A 20 0.33 -6.23 1.82
C VAL A 20 0.00 -7.56 2.48
N GLY A 21 0.05 -8.66 1.72
CA GLY A 21 -0.29 -10.00 2.18
C GLY A 21 0.51 -11.08 1.45
N ASP A 22 0.69 -12.25 2.05
CA ASP A 22 1.55 -13.33 1.55
C ASP A 22 0.77 -14.58 1.12
N ASP A 23 -0.44 -14.78 1.65
CA ASP A 23 -1.16 -16.03 1.50
C ASP A 23 -2.43 -15.90 0.63
N VAL A 24 -3.22 -16.98 0.57
CA VAL A 24 -4.44 -17.04 -0.24
C VAL A 24 -5.60 -16.31 0.44
N THR A 25 -5.55 -16.11 1.77
CA THR A 25 -6.60 -15.41 2.52
C THR A 25 -6.63 -13.92 2.19
N ASP A 26 -5.52 -13.39 1.69
CA ASP A 26 -5.37 -12.00 1.26
C ASP A 26 -6.03 -11.68 -0.09
N GLU A 27 -6.39 -12.69 -0.89
CA GLU A 27 -6.93 -12.50 -2.24
C GLU A 27 -8.25 -11.72 -2.26
N ASP A 28 -9.12 -11.94 -1.25
CA ASP A 28 -10.36 -11.18 -1.08
C ASP A 28 -10.07 -9.71 -0.77
N ALA A 29 -9.00 -9.42 -0.03
CA ALA A 29 -8.59 -8.05 0.27
C ALA A 29 -8.04 -7.37 -0.98
N PHE A 30 -7.22 -8.06 -1.78
CA PHE A 30 -6.73 -7.53 -3.05
C PHE A 30 -7.88 -7.24 -4.01
N ALA A 31 -8.83 -8.17 -4.17
CA ALA A 31 -10.00 -7.98 -5.02
C ALA A 31 -10.83 -6.77 -4.57
N ALA A 32 -11.01 -6.58 -3.26
CA ALA A 32 -11.73 -5.42 -2.72
C ALA A 32 -11.03 -4.08 -2.93
N LEU A 33 -9.71 -4.05 -3.19
CA LEU A 33 -8.95 -2.82 -3.47
C LEU A 33 -8.86 -2.46 -4.95
N ARG A 34 -9.25 -3.33 -5.86
CA ARG A 34 -8.94 -3.23 -7.30
C ARG A 34 -9.20 -1.85 -7.92
N ASP A 35 -10.27 -1.18 -7.51
CA ASP A 35 -10.72 0.09 -8.08
C ASP A 35 -10.37 1.32 -7.22
N ARG A 36 -9.74 1.13 -6.05
CA ARG A 36 -9.54 2.19 -5.06
C ARG A 36 -8.16 2.24 -4.43
N GLY A 37 -7.41 1.14 -4.46
CA GLY A 37 -6.16 1.01 -3.74
C GLY A 37 -5.17 0.06 -4.40
N LEU A 38 -4.17 -0.33 -3.63
CA LEU A 38 -3.08 -1.18 -4.08
C LEU A 38 -3.00 -2.43 -3.21
N GLY A 39 -3.21 -3.58 -3.84
CA GLY A 39 -2.86 -4.89 -3.28
C GLY A 39 -1.43 -5.27 -3.68
N ILE A 40 -0.63 -5.70 -2.71
CA ILE A 40 0.74 -6.18 -2.91
C ILE A 40 0.85 -7.59 -2.36
N LEU A 41 1.17 -8.54 -3.24
CA LEU A 41 1.48 -9.91 -2.88
C LEU A 41 2.95 -10.02 -2.42
N VAL A 42 3.21 -10.72 -1.32
CA VAL A 42 4.56 -11.15 -0.92
C VAL A 42 4.72 -12.62 -1.27
N ALA A 43 5.51 -12.93 -2.30
CA ALA A 43 5.75 -14.31 -2.72
C ALA A 43 7.09 -14.45 -3.44
N GLU A 44 7.85 -15.49 -3.09
CA GLU A 44 9.13 -15.75 -3.75
C GLU A 44 8.95 -16.13 -5.23
N THR A 45 7.89 -16.86 -5.55
CA THR A 45 7.56 -17.31 -6.91
C THR A 45 6.26 -16.66 -7.37
N PRO A 46 6.18 -16.17 -8.63
CA PRO A 46 4.93 -15.67 -9.18
C PRO A 46 3.80 -16.69 -9.12
N ARG A 47 2.61 -16.24 -8.75
CA ARG A 47 1.37 -17.02 -8.73
C ARG A 47 0.20 -16.16 -9.20
N GLU A 48 -0.89 -16.82 -9.57
CA GLU A 48 -2.15 -16.12 -9.84
C GLU A 48 -2.60 -15.38 -8.57
N THR A 49 -3.01 -14.14 -8.73
CA THR A 49 -3.41 -13.25 -7.64
C THR A 49 -4.23 -12.07 -8.17
N HIS A 50 -5.09 -11.53 -7.33
CA HIS A 50 -5.78 -10.26 -7.53
C HIS A 50 -4.93 -9.03 -7.14
N ALA A 51 -3.75 -9.23 -6.57
CA ALA A 51 -2.82 -8.15 -6.26
C ALA A 51 -2.36 -7.42 -7.54
N THR A 52 -2.15 -6.11 -7.44
CA THR A 52 -1.67 -5.28 -8.54
C THR A 52 -0.14 -5.37 -8.68
N LEU A 53 0.55 -5.60 -7.57
CA LEU A 53 2.01 -5.67 -7.49
C LEU A 53 2.43 -6.89 -6.66
N SER A 54 3.70 -7.27 -6.79
CA SER A 54 4.32 -8.31 -5.98
C SER A 54 5.69 -7.90 -5.48
N LEU A 55 6.04 -8.34 -4.27
CA LEU A 55 7.37 -8.29 -3.66
C LEU A 55 7.82 -9.72 -3.36
N ARG A 56 9.12 -9.97 -3.45
CA ARG A 56 9.67 -11.32 -3.31
C ARG A 56 9.60 -11.86 -1.88
N ASP A 57 9.92 -11.00 -0.92
CA ASP A 57 10.12 -11.38 0.48
C ASP A 57 9.92 -10.18 1.43
N THR A 58 10.04 -10.45 2.74
CA THR A 58 9.91 -9.43 3.78
C THR A 58 11.00 -8.36 3.75
N ASP A 59 12.18 -8.66 3.19
CA ASP A 59 13.24 -7.67 3.05
C ASP A 59 12.89 -6.63 1.97
N GLU A 60 12.25 -7.07 0.88
CA GLU A 60 11.64 -6.20 -0.12
C GLU A 60 10.50 -5.36 0.44
N VAL A 61 9.64 -5.95 1.28
CA VAL A 61 8.61 -5.18 2.01
C VAL A 61 9.26 -4.07 2.83
N GLY A 62 10.31 -4.37 3.58
CA GLY A 62 11.03 -3.36 4.37
C GLY A 62 11.65 -2.25 3.51
N ARG A 63 12.24 -2.58 2.35
CA ARG A 63 12.77 -1.59 1.40
C ARG A 63 11.67 -0.71 0.82
N PHE A 64 10.55 -1.33 0.41
CA PHE A 64 9.39 -0.63 -0.11
C PHE A 64 8.80 0.36 0.89
N LEU A 65 8.58 -0.05 2.15
CA LEU A 65 8.03 0.82 3.18
C LEU A 65 8.96 2.00 3.51
N ARG A 66 10.29 1.79 3.53
CA ARG A 66 11.26 2.88 3.69
C ARG A 66 11.25 3.87 2.53
N MET A 67 11.11 3.36 1.30
CA MET A 67 10.97 4.21 0.13
C MET A 67 9.72 5.09 0.25
N VAL A 68 8.56 4.51 0.52
CA VAL A 68 7.29 5.24 0.65
C VAL A 68 7.34 6.26 1.79
N SER A 69 7.89 5.90 2.95
CA SER A 69 7.98 6.84 4.08
C SER A 69 8.94 8.00 3.82
N SER A 70 10.01 7.77 3.05
CA SER A 70 10.95 8.84 2.69
C SER A 70 10.30 9.94 1.83
N TRP A 71 9.25 9.63 1.08
CA TRP A 71 8.55 10.59 0.22
C TRP A 71 7.80 11.66 1.03
N GLN A 72 7.40 11.36 2.27
CA GLN A 72 6.77 12.34 3.17
C GLN A 72 7.77 13.40 3.66
N THR A 73 9.07 13.09 3.71
CA THR A 73 10.13 14.00 4.15
C THR A 73 10.52 15.00 3.06
N SER A 74 10.42 14.61 1.78
CA SER A 74 10.73 15.47 0.64
C SER A 74 9.71 16.59 0.39
N GLN A 75 8.46 16.40 0.81
CA GLN A 75 7.37 17.38 0.62
C GLN A 75 7.38 18.52 1.65
N GLN A 76 8.10 18.38 2.78
CA GLN A 76 8.16 19.39 3.85
C GLN A 76 9.40 20.29 3.78
N SER A 77 10.33 20.01 2.86
CA SER A 77 11.59 20.78 2.71
C SER A 77 11.47 21.94 1.70
N GLY A 78 10.25 22.29 1.26
CA GLY A 78 9.99 23.30 0.22
C GLY A 78 9.24 24.56 0.66
N GLU A 79 8.67 24.63 1.87
CA GLU A 79 7.80 25.75 2.29
C GLU A 79 8.47 26.72 3.30
N GLY A 80 9.78 26.89 3.21
CA GLY A 80 10.53 27.76 4.12
C GLY A 80 11.52 28.68 3.43
N THR A 81 11.10 29.50 2.46
CA THR A 81 11.73 30.80 2.14
C THR A 81 10.93 31.56 1.06
N GLN A 82 10.60 32.82 1.38
CA GLN A 82 9.83 33.86 0.65
C GLN A 82 8.31 33.83 0.97
N ARG A 83 7.71 34.83 1.67
CA ARG A 83 8.07 36.19 2.07
C ARG A 83 7.45 36.53 3.42
#